data_AF-A0A916UJR7-F1
#
_entry.id   AF-A0A916UJR7-F1
#
_cell.length_a   1.000
_cell.length_b   1.000
_cell.length_c   1.000
_cell.angle_alpha   90.00
_cell.angle_beta   90.00
_cell.angle_gamma   90.00
#
_symmetry.space_group_name_H-M   'P 1'
#
loop_
_entity.id
_entity.type
_entity.pdbx_description
1 polymer ?
#
loop_
_entity_poly.entity_id
_entity_poly.type
_entity_poly.pdbx_seq_one_letter_code
_entity_poly.pdbx_strand_id
1 'polypeptide(L)'
;MNLFALVAVPARVGIAATGAVIEIATDTASTAAAEANNVLRLIDPRGPLELLQRVSDSASDDRVLGRVLDPEGPVERLMARDGVLDRLSEPGGILDRLLAQDGLVERLIERDGLLDKILEKDGALERLIQPEGPLENLLKKNGILDNLLSENSSVERVLKQGGTLDQLISLSDSLDRLGPSLDLLANSVGALQDAMGIVNGAVSPVGDLVSMLPGRRRKPRAVATAPVPLSISGDPA
;
A
#
# COMPACT_ATOMS: atom_id res chain seq x y z
N MET A 1 -78.63 -0.54 -27.97
CA MET A 1 -78.39 -0.94 -26.57
C MET A 1 -77.23 -1.94 -26.56
N ASN A 2 -76.16 -1.85 -25.79
CA ASN A 2 -75.80 -0.99 -24.66
C ASN A 2 -74.30 -0.68 -24.70
N LEU A 3 -73.98 0.54 -24.29
CA LEU A 3 -72.68 0.99 -23.80
C LEU A 3 -72.51 0.53 -22.33
N PHE A 4 -71.24 0.39 -21.89
CA PHE A 4 -70.75 0.12 -20.52
C PHE A 4 -70.55 -1.35 -20.06
N ALA A 5 -69.30 -1.80 -20.09
CA ALA A 5 -68.60 -2.62 -19.06
C ALA A 5 -67.19 -2.98 -19.62
N LEU A 6 -66.15 -2.15 -19.44
CA LEU A 6 -65.24 -2.06 -18.28
C LEU A 6 -64.65 -3.41 -17.82
N VAL A 7 -63.44 -3.76 -18.30
CA VAL A 7 -62.37 -4.50 -17.59
C VAL A 7 -61.05 -4.08 -18.25
N ALA A 8 -60.39 -2.99 -17.85
CA ALA A 8 -59.37 -2.93 -16.78
C ALA A 8 -58.49 -4.20 -16.69
N VAL A 9 -57.46 -4.29 -17.53
CA VAL A 9 -56.35 -5.24 -17.33
C VAL A 9 -55.09 -4.43 -16.99
N PRO A 10 -54.63 -4.40 -15.73
CA PRO A 10 -53.29 -3.92 -15.42
C PRO A 10 -52.29 -5.04 -15.70
N ALA A 11 -51.38 -4.80 -16.65
CA ALA A 11 -50.20 -5.63 -16.88
C ALA A 11 -49.30 -5.56 -15.63
N ARG A 12 -49.26 -6.66 -14.86
CA ARG A 12 -48.32 -6.87 -13.77
C ARG A 12 -46.99 -7.37 -14.35
N VAL A 13 -45.95 -6.53 -14.32
CA VAL A 13 -44.55 -6.98 -14.43
C VAL A 13 -44.06 -7.29 -13.02
N GLY A 14 -43.71 -8.54 -12.76
CA GLY A 14 -43.22 -9.01 -11.47
C GLY A 14 -41.75 -8.66 -11.26
N ILE A 15 -41.45 -7.94 -10.18
CA ILE A 15 -40.11 -7.82 -9.62
C ILE A 15 -40.05 -8.78 -8.42
N ALA A 16 -39.21 -9.80 -8.51
CA ALA A 16 -38.94 -10.72 -7.41
C ALA A 16 -38.02 -10.04 -6.39
N ALA A 17 -38.50 -9.87 -5.17
CA ALA A 17 -37.74 -9.36 -4.04
C ALA A 17 -37.05 -10.50 -3.28
N THR A 18 -35.78 -10.33 -2.93
CA THR A 18 -35.18 -10.98 -1.76
C THR A 18 -34.75 -9.87 -0.81
N GLY A 19 -35.32 -9.86 0.39
CA GLY A 19 -35.37 -8.70 1.26
C GLY A 19 -34.24 -8.57 2.28
N ALA A 20 -33.86 -7.31 2.52
CA ALA A 20 -33.33 -6.65 3.74
C ALA A 20 -32.52 -5.42 3.26
N VAL A 21 -32.78 -4.14 3.54
CA VAL A 21 -33.66 -3.37 4.44
C VAL A 21 -33.95 -2.03 3.72
N ILE A 22 -35.13 -1.45 4.00
CA ILE A 22 -35.72 -0.22 3.44
C ILE A 22 -34.82 1.02 3.62
N GLU A 23 -34.60 1.81 2.55
CA GLU A 23 -34.78 3.28 2.51
C GLU A 23 -34.41 3.88 1.13
N ILE A 24 -35.12 3.51 0.05
CA ILE A 24 -35.23 4.37 -1.15
C ILE A 24 -36.67 4.26 -1.64
N ALA A 25 -37.59 4.77 -0.81
CA ALA A 25 -38.94 5.05 -1.25
C ALA A 25 -38.88 6.30 -2.17
N THR A 26 -39.50 6.20 -3.35
CA THR A 26 -39.89 7.28 -4.29
C THR A 26 -39.02 7.64 -5.50
N ASP A 27 -37.76 7.22 -5.61
CA ASP A 27 -36.87 7.77 -6.67
C ASP A 27 -36.78 6.96 -7.98
N THR A 28 -37.18 5.68 -7.99
CA THR A 28 -37.16 4.83 -9.19
C THR A 28 -38.44 4.87 -10.02
N ALA A 29 -39.58 5.23 -9.42
CA ALA A 29 -40.83 5.45 -10.15
C ALA A 29 -40.87 6.84 -10.81
N SER A 30 -40.27 7.84 -10.17
CA SER A 30 -40.16 9.21 -10.70
C SER A 30 -39.22 9.27 -11.91
N THR A 31 -38.13 8.50 -11.91
CA THR A 31 -37.15 8.42 -13.00
C THR A 31 -37.71 7.69 -14.22
N ALA A 32 -38.37 6.53 -14.06
CA ALA A 32 -39.03 5.84 -15.16
C ALA A 32 -40.21 6.64 -15.75
N ALA A 33 -40.98 7.33 -14.90
CA ALA A 33 -42.03 8.25 -15.35
C ALA A 33 -41.45 9.51 -16.02
N ALA A 34 -40.32 10.04 -15.54
CA ALA A 34 -39.64 11.19 -16.14
C ALA A 34 -39.04 10.88 -17.51
N GLU A 35 -38.51 9.68 -17.72
CA GLU A 35 -38.02 9.23 -19.03
C GLU A 35 -39.16 9.04 -20.03
N ALA A 36 -40.27 8.42 -19.61
CA ALA A 36 -41.46 8.28 -20.45
C ALA A 36 -42.06 9.64 -20.82
N ASN A 37 -42.08 10.60 -19.88
CA ASN A 37 -42.58 11.96 -20.13
C ASN A 37 -41.61 12.78 -21.02
N ASN A 38 -40.31 12.56 -20.93
CA ASN A 38 -39.31 13.20 -21.80
C ASN A 38 -39.45 12.76 -23.26
N VAL A 39 -39.70 11.47 -23.51
CA VAL A 39 -39.95 10.95 -24.87
C VAL A 39 -41.29 11.45 -25.40
N LEU A 40 -42.33 11.53 -24.56
CA LEU A 40 -43.64 12.08 -24.94
C LEU A 40 -43.58 13.58 -25.26
N ARG A 41 -42.75 14.35 -24.52
CA ARG A 41 -42.53 15.79 -24.71
C ARG A 41 -41.70 16.13 -25.95
N LEU A 42 -40.85 15.22 -26.43
CA LEU A 42 -40.07 15.43 -27.65
C LEU A 42 -40.96 15.45 -28.91
N ILE A 43 -42.16 14.87 -28.82
CA ILE A 43 -43.17 14.83 -29.89
C ILE A 43 -44.16 16.00 -29.76
N ASP A 44 -44.21 16.68 -28.61
CA ASP A 44 -45.05 17.84 -28.36
C ASP A 44 -44.34 19.13 -28.84
N PRO A 45 -44.93 19.95 -29.74
CA PRO A 45 -44.32 21.18 -30.23
C PRO A 45 -44.03 22.23 -29.14
N ARG A 46 -44.49 22.04 -27.90
CA ARG A 46 -44.15 22.88 -26.74
C ARG A 46 -42.99 22.34 -25.88
N GLY A 47 -42.62 21.06 -26.06
CA GLY A 47 -41.50 20.42 -25.36
C GLY A 47 -40.12 21.07 -25.57
N PRO A 48 -39.72 21.51 -26.77
CA PRO A 48 -38.42 22.17 -26.95
C PRO A 48 -38.35 23.53 -26.24
N LEU A 49 -39.46 24.27 -26.12
CA LEU A 49 -39.50 25.52 -25.36
C LEU A 49 -39.33 25.28 -23.86
N GLU A 50 -39.89 24.19 -23.34
CA GLU A 50 -39.73 23.81 -21.93
C GLU A 50 -38.31 23.31 -21.63
N LEU A 51 -37.68 22.59 -22.56
CA LEU A 51 -36.26 22.22 -22.45
C LEU A 51 -35.36 23.45 -22.47
N LEU A 52 -35.65 24.42 -23.34
CA LEU A 52 -34.92 25.70 -23.37
C LEU A 52 -35.13 26.49 -22.09
N GLN A 53 -36.34 26.52 -21.53
CA GLN A 53 -36.62 27.13 -20.23
C GLN A 53 -35.85 26.43 -19.10
N ARG A 54 -35.79 25.09 -19.12
CA ARG A 54 -35.05 24.33 -18.10
C ARG A 54 -33.53 24.48 -18.23
N VAL A 55 -33.00 24.56 -19.44
CA VAL A 55 -31.59 24.88 -19.69
C VAL A 55 -31.30 26.31 -19.25
N SER A 56 -32.18 27.27 -19.55
CA SER A 56 -32.08 28.66 -19.10
C SER A 56 -32.12 28.78 -17.57
N ASP A 57 -33.04 28.06 -16.92
CA ASP A 57 -33.17 28.02 -15.45
C ASP A 57 -31.96 27.35 -14.80
N SER A 58 -31.37 26.36 -15.47
CA SER A 58 -30.16 25.67 -14.98
C SER A 58 -28.89 26.48 -15.22
N ALA A 59 -28.86 27.29 -16.29
CA ALA A 59 -27.79 28.22 -16.64
C ALA A 59 -27.89 29.56 -15.89
N SER A 60 -28.93 29.77 -15.10
CA SER A 60 -29.05 30.94 -14.21
C SER A 60 -27.95 30.92 -13.14
N ASP A 61 -27.37 32.09 -12.83
CA ASP A 61 -26.15 32.27 -12.03
C ASP A 61 -26.15 31.54 -10.67
N ASP A 62 -27.30 31.42 -10.01
CA ASP A 62 -27.44 30.75 -8.71
C ASP A 62 -27.41 29.21 -8.76
N ARG A 63 -27.51 28.62 -9.96
CA ARG A 63 -27.57 27.17 -10.17
C ARG A 63 -26.22 26.61 -10.59
N VAL A 64 -26.11 25.28 -10.62
CA VAL A 64 -24.83 24.59 -10.85
C VAL A 64 -24.17 25.02 -12.17
N LEU A 65 -24.92 25.14 -13.27
CA LEU A 65 -24.31 25.58 -14.53
C LEU A 65 -24.00 27.09 -14.51
N GLY A 66 -24.87 27.92 -13.94
CA GLY A 66 -24.59 29.35 -13.78
C GLY A 66 -23.34 29.63 -12.98
N ARG A 67 -23.15 28.96 -11.83
CA ARG A 67 -21.94 29.09 -10.99
C ARG A 67 -20.68 28.52 -11.65
N VAL A 68 -20.83 27.47 -12.46
CA VAL A 68 -19.72 26.86 -13.18
C VAL A 68 -19.25 27.75 -14.34
N LEU A 69 -20.20 28.40 -15.01
CA LEU A 69 -20.00 29.32 -16.14
C LEU A 69 -19.86 30.79 -15.73
N ASP A 70 -19.91 31.06 -14.42
CA ASP A 70 -19.69 32.39 -13.84
C ASP A 70 -18.32 32.93 -14.29
N PRO A 71 -18.20 34.22 -14.61
CA PRO A 71 -16.92 34.89 -14.86
C PRO A 71 -15.84 34.70 -13.78
N GLU A 72 -16.19 34.35 -12.54
CA GLU A 72 -15.22 33.95 -11.49
C GLU A 72 -15.30 32.45 -11.14
N GLY A 73 -16.07 31.71 -11.94
CA GLY A 73 -16.34 30.29 -11.81
C GLY A 73 -15.12 29.40 -12.07
N PRO A 74 -15.18 28.13 -11.65
CA PRO A 74 -14.09 27.20 -11.82
C PRO A 74 -13.69 26.99 -13.28
N VAL A 75 -14.63 27.06 -14.23
CA VAL A 75 -14.33 26.89 -15.66
C VAL A 75 -13.57 28.10 -16.21
N GLU A 76 -13.98 29.32 -15.85
CA GLU A 76 -13.25 30.52 -16.26
C GLU A 76 -11.83 30.53 -15.70
N ARG A 77 -11.61 30.12 -14.44
CA ARG A 77 -10.25 29.99 -13.88
C ARG A 77 -9.40 28.91 -14.55
N LEU A 78 -10.03 27.84 -15.06
CA LEU A 78 -9.32 26.79 -15.78
C LEU A 78 -8.89 27.28 -17.17
N MET A 79 -9.76 28.04 -17.85
CA MET A 79 -9.54 28.60 -19.19
C MET A 79 -8.83 29.97 -19.19
N ALA A 80 -8.67 30.60 -18.03
CA ALA A 80 -7.97 31.86 -17.88
C ALA A 80 -6.54 31.74 -18.40
N ARG A 81 -5.99 32.88 -18.82
CA ARG A 81 -4.60 33.01 -19.26
C ARG A 81 -3.65 32.61 -18.12
N ASP A 82 -2.66 31.77 -18.43
CA ASP A 82 -1.79 31.09 -17.45
C ASP A 82 -2.53 30.16 -16.46
N GLY A 83 -3.79 29.83 -16.75
CA GLY A 83 -4.60 28.86 -16.02
C GLY A 83 -4.12 27.42 -16.24
N VAL A 84 -4.77 26.47 -15.58
CA VAL A 84 -4.38 25.06 -15.65
C VAL A 84 -4.48 24.55 -17.10
N LEU A 85 -5.57 24.89 -17.80
CA LEU A 85 -5.76 24.42 -19.18
C LEU A 85 -4.78 25.09 -20.15
N ASP A 86 -4.52 26.40 -19.95
CA ASP A 86 -3.58 27.17 -20.78
C ASP A 86 -2.15 26.61 -20.65
N ARG A 87 -1.67 26.34 -19.43
CA ARG A 87 -0.35 25.70 -19.19
C ARG A 87 -0.26 24.27 -19.69
N LEU A 88 -1.37 23.52 -19.63
CA LEU A 88 -1.39 22.17 -20.13
C LEU A 88 -1.35 22.13 -21.66
N SER A 89 -2.01 23.11 -22.31
CA SER A 89 -2.12 23.24 -23.77
C SER A 89 -1.07 24.13 -24.42
N GLU A 90 -0.20 24.78 -23.64
CA GLU A 90 0.90 25.59 -24.16
C GLU A 90 1.87 24.74 -25.00
N PRO A 91 2.59 25.33 -25.97
CA PRO A 91 3.60 24.61 -26.74
C PRO A 91 4.67 23.97 -25.82
N GLY A 92 4.83 22.66 -25.92
CA GLY A 92 5.70 21.86 -25.04
C GLY A 92 5.09 21.49 -23.69
N GLY A 93 3.82 21.84 -23.43
CA GLY A 93 3.01 21.43 -22.29
C GLY A 93 2.64 19.95 -22.34
N ILE A 94 1.95 19.47 -21.30
CA ILE A 94 1.62 18.04 -21.17
C ILE A 94 0.63 17.62 -22.26
N LEU A 95 -0.43 18.39 -22.52
CA LEU A 95 -1.40 18.05 -23.56
C LEU A 95 -0.78 18.16 -24.95
N ASP A 96 0.05 19.18 -25.19
CA ASP A 96 0.76 19.35 -26.45
C ASP A 96 1.68 18.14 -26.74
N ARG A 97 2.47 17.68 -25.76
CA ARG A 97 3.31 16.46 -25.93
C ARG A 97 2.50 15.17 -26.07
N LEU A 98 1.35 15.11 -25.42
CA LEU A 98 0.50 13.93 -25.45
C LEU A 98 -0.19 13.78 -26.82
N LEU A 99 -0.60 14.91 -27.40
CA LEU A 99 -1.31 15.04 -28.68
C LEU A 99 -0.41 15.37 -29.88
N ALA A 100 0.88 15.62 -29.66
CA ALA A 100 1.87 15.83 -30.70
C ALA A 100 1.92 14.63 -31.67
N GLN A 101 2.44 14.89 -32.87
CA GLN A 101 2.77 13.82 -33.81
C GLN A 101 3.77 12.84 -33.16
N ASP A 102 3.47 11.54 -33.21
CA ASP A 102 4.16 10.46 -32.48
C ASP A 102 4.06 10.54 -30.94
N GLY A 103 3.10 11.34 -30.45
CA GLY A 103 2.79 11.48 -29.02
C GLY A 103 2.27 10.20 -28.39
N LEU A 104 2.16 10.18 -27.06
CA LEU A 104 1.69 8.98 -26.35
C LEU A 104 0.27 8.59 -26.76
N VAL A 105 -0.62 9.56 -27.01
CA VAL A 105 -2.00 9.25 -27.45
C VAL A 105 -2.02 8.69 -28.86
N GLU A 106 -1.23 9.25 -29.77
CA GLU A 106 -1.16 8.75 -31.14
C GLU A 106 -0.59 7.33 -31.17
N ARG A 107 0.54 7.05 -30.51
CA ARG A 107 1.13 5.70 -30.41
C ARG A 107 0.23 4.68 -29.70
N LEU A 108 -0.66 5.17 -28.85
CA LEU A 108 -1.60 4.34 -28.11
C LEU A 108 -2.80 3.96 -29.00
N ILE A 109 -3.27 4.86 -29.87
CA ILE A 109 -4.42 4.70 -30.79
C ILE A 109 -3.99 4.25 -32.20
N GLU A 110 -2.70 4.32 -32.53
CA GLU A 110 -2.14 3.85 -33.80
C GLU A 110 -2.50 2.38 -34.04
N ARG A 111 -2.68 2.03 -35.33
CA ARG A 111 -2.92 0.64 -35.73
C ARG A 111 -1.78 -0.26 -35.26
N ASP A 112 -2.13 -1.39 -34.65
CA ASP A 112 -1.17 -2.32 -34.00
C ASP A 112 -0.41 -1.69 -32.80
N GLY A 113 -0.92 -0.57 -32.29
CA GLY A 113 -0.44 0.13 -31.11
C GLY A 113 -0.71 -0.64 -29.80
N LEU A 114 -0.45 0.01 -28.67
CA LEU A 114 -0.62 -0.62 -27.36
C LEU A 114 -2.10 -0.91 -27.06
N LEU A 115 -3.04 -0.03 -27.43
CA LEU A 115 -4.47 -0.32 -27.23
C LEU A 115 -4.91 -1.49 -28.09
N ASP A 116 -4.54 -1.50 -29.36
CA ASP A 116 -4.88 -2.59 -30.28
C ASP A 116 -4.37 -3.93 -29.75
N LYS A 117 -3.14 -4.01 -29.22
CA LYS A 117 -2.60 -5.24 -28.60
C LYS A 117 -3.28 -5.64 -27.30
N ILE A 118 -3.76 -4.66 -26.52
CA ILE A 118 -4.49 -4.92 -25.27
C ILE A 118 -5.90 -5.41 -25.58
N LEU A 119 -6.55 -4.81 -26.59
CA LEU A 119 -7.90 -5.11 -27.07
C LEU A 119 -7.93 -6.22 -28.13
N GLU A 120 -6.77 -6.75 -28.51
CA GLU A 120 -6.66 -7.85 -29.46
C GLU A 120 -7.44 -9.06 -28.94
N LYS A 121 -8.04 -9.79 -29.87
CA LYS A 121 -8.73 -11.03 -29.54
C LYS A 121 -7.75 -12.03 -28.93
N ASP A 122 -8.12 -12.62 -27.80
CA ASP A 122 -7.26 -13.48 -26.97
C ASP A 122 -6.03 -12.74 -26.36
N GLY A 123 -6.07 -11.40 -26.36
CA GLY A 123 -5.05 -10.53 -25.77
C GLY A 123 -4.98 -10.63 -24.25
N ALA A 124 -4.03 -9.91 -23.65
CA ALA A 124 -3.81 -9.94 -22.19
C ALA A 124 -5.06 -9.49 -21.40
N LEU A 125 -5.81 -8.51 -21.91
CA LEU A 125 -7.04 -8.04 -21.28
C LEU A 125 -8.15 -9.09 -21.40
N GLU A 126 -8.37 -9.63 -22.59
CA GLU A 126 -9.40 -10.66 -22.79
C GLU A 126 -9.13 -11.90 -21.95
N ARG A 127 -7.88 -12.38 -21.89
CA ARG A 127 -7.47 -13.48 -21.00
C ARG A 127 -7.62 -13.17 -19.52
N LEU A 128 -7.56 -11.89 -19.14
CA LEU A 128 -7.72 -11.47 -17.76
C LEU A 128 -9.20 -11.43 -17.36
N ILE A 129 -10.07 -10.90 -18.23
CA ILE A 129 -11.51 -10.73 -18.00
C ILE A 129 -12.37 -11.91 -18.45
N GLN A 130 -11.78 -12.89 -19.14
CA GLN A 130 -12.50 -14.08 -19.60
C GLN A 130 -13.17 -14.82 -18.43
N PRO A 131 -14.27 -15.54 -18.69
CA PRO A 131 -14.88 -16.42 -17.70
C PRO A 131 -13.87 -17.43 -17.15
N GLU A 132 -13.86 -17.61 -15.84
CA GLU A 132 -12.86 -18.40 -15.09
C GLU A 132 -11.40 -17.90 -15.24
N GLY A 133 -11.23 -16.66 -15.72
CA GLY A 133 -9.93 -16.01 -15.83
C GLY A 133 -9.26 -15.75 -14.48
N PRO A 134 -8.00 -15.30 -14.49
CA PRO A 134 -7.29 -14.94 -13.26
C PRO A 134 -8.05 -13.87 -12.47
N LEU A 135 -8.64 -12.87 -13.12
CA LEU A 135 -9.37 -11.81 -12.44
C LEU A 135 -10.62 -12.34 -11.73
N GLU A 136 -11.41 -13.19 -12.39
CA GLU A 136 -12.57 -13.81 -11.77
C GLU A 136 -12.16 -14.73 -10.61
N ASN A 137 -11.08 -15.50 -10.74
CA ASN A 137 -10.58 -16.31 -9.63
C ASN A 137 -10.04 -15.49 -8.45
N LEU A 138 -9.51 -14.29 -8.71
CA LEU A 138 -9.11 -13.34 -7.67
C LEU A 138 -10.33 -12.73 -6.97
N LEU A 139 -11.35 -12.31 -7.72
CA LEU A 139 -12.52 -11.56 -7.25
C LEU A 139 -13.71 -12.44 -6.82
N LYS A 140 -13.76 -13.72 -7.20
CA LYS A 140 -14.86 -14.59 -6.81
C LYS A 140 -14.98 -14.67 -5.30
N LYS A 141 -16.18 -14.99 -4.83
CA LYS A 141 -16.42 -15.33 -3.42
C LYS A 141 -15.58 -16.54 -3.01
N ASN A 142 -14.86 -16.43 -1.90
CA ASN A 142 -13.78 -17.32 -1.46
C ASN A 142 -12.59 -17.41 -2.42
N GLY A 143 -12.42 -16.40 -3.28
CA GLY A 143 -11.26 -16.23 -4.15
C GLY A 143 -10.03 -15.82 -3.37
N ILE A 144 -8.92 -15.57 -4.07
CA ILE A 144 -7.65 -15.21 -3.41
C ILE A 144 -7.80 -13.89 -2.65
N LEU A 145 -8.42 -12.87 -3.24
CA LEU A 145 -8.61 -11.58 -2.56
C LEU A 145 -9.56 -11.71 -1.38
N ASP A 146 -10.65 -12.45 -1.54
CA ASP A 146 -11.61 -12.68 -0.46
C ASP A 146 -10.94 -13.42 0.72
N ASN A 147 -10.12 -14.45 0.45
CA ASN A 147 -9.36 -15.16 1.49
C ASN A 147 -8.26 -14.31 2.13
N LEU A 148 -7.65 -13.38 1.38
CA LEU A 148 -6.67 -12.43 1.92
C LEU A 148 -7.33 -11.32 2.74
N LEU A 149 -8.58 -10.97 2.47
CA LEU A 149 -9.34 -9.93 3.20
C LEU A 149 -10.26 -10.51 4.26
N SER A 150 -10.41 -11.84 4.33
CA SER A 150 -11.23 -12.54 5.30
C SER A 150 -10.70 -12.40 6.73
N GLU A 151 -11.60 -12.57 7.70
CA GLU A 151 -11.23 -12.65 9.11
C GLU A 151 -10.26 -13.83 9.35
N ASN A 152 -9.14 -13.54 10.02
CA ASN A 152 -8.01 -14.45 10.26
C ASN A 152 -7.10 -14.73 9.05
N SER A 153 -7.17 -13.93 7.99
CA SER A 153 -6.21 -14.01 6.89
C SER A 153 -4.78 -13.67 7.33
N SER A 154 -3.79 -13.97 6.49
CA SER A 154 -2.41 -13.54 6.74
C SER A 154 -2.27 -12.02 6.75
N VAL A 155 -3.05 -11.29 5.94
CA VAL A 155 -3.02 -9.82 5.91
C VAL A 155 -3.63 -9.26 7.20
N GLU A 156 -4.77 -9.78 7.64
CA GLU A 156 -5.38 -9.39 8.91
C GLU A 156 -4.46 -9.72 10.09
N ARG A 157 -3.81 -10.88 10.11
CA ARG A 157 -2.83 -11.21 11.18
C ARG A 157 -1.61 -10.28 11.20
N VAL A 158 -1.23 -9.75 10.05
CA VAL A 158 -0.14 -8.77 9.95
C VAL A 158 -0.60 -7.40 10.45
N LEU A 159 -1.82 -6.98 10.10
CA LEU A 159 -2.35 -5.63 10.38
C LEU A 159 -3.09 -5.50 11.71
N LYS A 160 -3.57 -6.61 12.29
CA LYS A 160 -4.31 -6.63 13.54
C LYS A 160 -3.44 -6.10 14.67
N GLN A 161 -4.07 -5.42 15.63
CA GLN A 161 -3.43 -4.94 16.84
C GLN A 161 -2.78 -6.12 17.62
N GLY A 162 -1.49 -5.99 17.92
CA GLY A 162 -0.66 -7.05 18.49
C GLY A 162 -0.20 -8.12 17.49
N GLY A 163 -0.44 -7.89 16.19
CA GLY A 163 -0.03 -8.74 15.08
C GLY A 163 1.46 -8.68 14.78
N THR A 164 1.88 -9.27 13.66
CA THR A 164 3.31 -9.37 13.34
C THR A 164 3.95 -8.01 13.04
N LEU A 165 3.19 -7.07 12.48
CA LEU A 165 3.70 -5.72 12.22
C LEU A 165 3.97 -4.96 13.51
N ASP A 166 3.05 -5.04 14.47
CA ASP A 166 3.21 -4.42 15.80
C ASP A 166 4.38 -5.03 16.58
N GLN A 167 4.61 -6.34 16.45
CA GLN A 167 5.77 -7.01 17.03
C GLN A 167 7.08 -6.51 16.41
N LEU A 168 7.10 -6.32 15.08
CA LEU A 168 8.27 -5.80 14.39
C LEU A 168 8.56 -4.35 14.78
N ILE A 169 7.53 -3.51 14.89
CA ILE A 169 7.65 -2.13 15.37
C ILE A 169 8.17 -2.11 16.81
N SER A 170 7.60 -2.94 17.70
CA SER A 170 8.03 -3.04 19.10
C SER A 170 9.48 -3.53 19.23
N LEU A 171 9.91 -4.44 18.35
CA LEU A 171 11.29 -4.90 18.29
C LEU A 171 12.22 -3.77 17.80
N SER A 172 11.80 -3.00 16.79
CA SER A 172 12.55 -1.82 16.33
C SER A 172 12.72 -0.81 17.46
N ASP A 173 11.64 -0.47 18.19
CA ASP A 173 11.69 0.44 19.34
C ASP A 173 12.64 -0.08 20.43
N SER A 174 12.65 -1.39 20.65
CA SER A 174 13.55 -2.03 21.61
C SER A 174 15.02 -1.95 21.16
N LEU A 175 15.29 -2.12 19.86
CA LEU A 175 16.63 -1.98 19.28
C LEU A 175 17.11 -0.52 19.31
N ASP A 176 16.24 0.44 19.01
CA ASP A 176 16.55 1.87 19.10
C ASP A 176 16.91 2.29 20.53
N ARG A 177 16.25 1.69 21.53
CA ARG A 177 16.60 1.88 22.95
C ARG A 177 17.89 1.19 23.37
N LEU A 178 18.26 0.10 22.69
CA LEU A 178 19.49 -0.64 22.97
C LEU A 178 20.73 0.11 22.47
N GLY A 179 20.64 0.86 21.37
CA GLY A 179 21.76 1.62 20.78
C GLY A 179 22.56 2.42 21.82
N PRO A 180 21.93 3.37 22.56
CA PRO A 180 22.62 4.16 23.57
C PRO A 180 23.21 3.31 24.71
N SER A 181 22.54 2.21 25.09
CA SER A 181 23.03 1.32 26.15
C SER A 181 24.28 0.55 25.70
N LEU A 182 24.34 0.15 24.43
CA LEU A 182 25.51 -0.48 23.83
C LEU A 182 26.67 0.50 23.69
N ASP A 183 26.40 1.76 23.36
CA ASP A 183 27.42 2.81 23.32
C ASP A 183 28.04 3.07 24.70
N LEU A 184 27.20 3.14 25.75
CA LEU A 184 27.67 3.29 27.12
C LEU A 184 28.51 2.08 27.57
N LEU A 185 28.07 0.86 27.20
CA LEU A 185 28.84 -0.35 27.48
C LEU A 185 30.19 -0.33 26.75
N ALA A 186 30.20 0.00 25.46
CA ALA A 186 31.43 0.12 24.67
C ALA A 186 32.41 1.14 25.29
N ASN A 187 31.91 2.30 25.71
CA ASN A 187 32.70 3.32 26.39
C ASN A 187 33.23 2.84 27.75
N SER A 188 32.42 2.12 28.52
CA SER A 188 32.83 1.57 29.82
C SER A 188 33.90 0.48 29.68
N VAL A 189 33.78 -0.37 28.64
CA VAL A 189 34.76 -1.41 28.33
C VAL A 189 36.07 -0.77 27.86
N GLY A 190 36.02 0.28 27.04
CA GLY A 190 37.20 1.06 26.66
C GLY A 190 37.91 1.66 27.87
N ALA A 191 37.17 2.33 28.76
CA ALA A 191 37.74 2.90 29.98
C ALA A 191 38.36 1.83 30.92
N LEU A 192 37.75 0.65 31.00
CA LEU A 192 38.27 -0.47 31.77
C LEU A 192 39.56 -1.04 31.14
N GLN A 193 39.62 -1.12 29.81
CA GLN A 193 40.82 -1.54 29.07
C GLN A 193 41.96 -0.53 29.25
N ASP A 194 41.68 0.77 29.20
CA ASP A 194 42.66 1.83 29.45
C ASP A 194 43.19 1.75 30.89
N ALA A 195 42.29 1.59 31.87
CA ALA A 195 42.67 1.42 33.27
C ALA A 195 43.51 0.15 33.50
N MET A 196 43.13 -0.97 32.88
CA MET A 196 43.93 -2.21 32.91
C MET A 196 45.29 -2.02 32.24
N GLY A 197 45.38 -1.23 31.16
CA GLY A 197 46.64 -0.86 30.52
C GLY A 197 47.55 -0.09 31.45
N ILE A 198 47.01 0.90 32.19
CA ILE A 198 47.75 1.67 33.19
C ILE A 198 48.22 0.76 34.34
N VAL A 199 47.35 -0.12 34.84
CA VAL A 199 47.70 -1.08 35.90
C VAL A 199 48.80 -2.04 35.43
N ASN A 200 48.67 -2.65 34.25
CA ASN A 200 49.72 -3.53 33.71
C ASN A 200 51.04 -2.79 33.45
N GLY A 201 50.97 -1.53 33.00
CA GLY A 201 52.13 -0.66 32.84
C GLY A 201 52.82 -0.34 34.17
N ALA A 202 52.06 -0.14 35.24
CA ALA A 202 52.58 0.12 36.59
C ALA A 202 53.13 -1.13 37.28
N VAL A 203 52.59 -2.31 36.97
CA VAL A 203 53.03 -3.60 37.54
C VAL A 203 54.30 -4.12 36.86
N SER A 204 54.59 -3.73 35.61
CA SER A 204 55.85 -4.08 34.92
C SER A 204 57.12 -3.71 35.71
N PRO A 205 57.33 -2.45 36.13
CA PRO A 205 58.52 -2.08 36.91
C PRO A 205 58.56 -2.72 38.30
N VAL A 206 57.41 -3.06 38.91
CA VAL A 206 57.36 -3.81 40.17
C VAL A 206 57.83 -5.26 39.96
N GLY A 207 57.44 -5.87 38.83
CA GLY A 207 57.93 -7.19 38.42
C GLY A 207 59.44 -7.21 38.18
N ASP A 208 59.99 -6.15 37.59
CA ASP A 208 61.44 -5.99 37.37
C ASP A 208 62.20 -5.84 38.70
N LEU A 209 61.66 -5.08 39.65
CA LEU A 209 62.24 -4.93 40.99
C LEU A 209 62.19 -6.21 41.82
N VAL A 210 61.10 -6.98 41.74
CA VAL A 210 60.99 -8.30 42.39
C VAL A 210 61.96 -9.30 41.76
N SER A 211 62.17 -9.22 40.44
CA SER A 211 63.15 -10.04 39.72
C SER A 211 64.61 -9.66 40.04
N MET A 212 64.85 -8.40 40.44
CA MET A 212 66.13 -7.90 40.94
C MET A 212 66.39 -8.22 42.42
N LEU A 213 65.37 -8.55 43.21
CA LEU A 213 65.56 -8.92 44.62
C LEU A 213 66.32 -10.26 44.65
N PRO A 214 67.57 -10.31 45.16
CA PRO A 214 68.34 -11.53 45.17
C PRO A 214 67.65 -12.51 46.11
N GLY A 215 66.94 -13.47 45.52
CA GLY A 215 66.42 -14.62 46.22
C GLY A 215 67.59 -15.23 46.99
N ARG A 216 67.51 -15.17 48.33
CA ARG A 216 68.31 -16.03 49.20
C ARG A 216 67.95 -17.46 48.81
N ARG A 217 68.67 -17.98 47.82
CA ARG A 217 68.71 -19.39 47.46
C ARG A 217 69.09 -20.13 48.74
N ARG A 218 68.11 -20.63 49.48
CA ARG A 218 68.34 -21.73 50.42
C ARG A 218 68.77 -22.90 49.54
N LYS A 219 70.08 -23.06 49.46
CA LYS A 219 70.79 -24.17 48.83
C LYS A 219 70.09 -25.47 49.27
N PRO A 220 69.54 -26.30 48.36
CA PRO A 220 69.14 -27.63 48.75
C PRO A 220 70.41 -28.35 49.21
N ARG A 221 70.44 -28.73 50.48
CA ARG A 221 71.50 -29.58 51.03
C ARG A 221 71.36 -30.92 50.31
N ALA A 222 72.29 -31.17 49.40
CA ALA A 222 72.51 -32.50 48.84
C ALA A 222 72.77 -33.45 50.01
N VAL A 223 71.78 -34.27 50.34
CA VAL A 223 72.00 -35.48 51.13
C VAL A 223 72.57 -36.47 50.14
N ALA A 224 73.87 -36.78 50.32
CA ALA A 224 74.56 -37.81 49.59
C ALA A 224 73.80 -39.13 49.74
N THR A 225 73.34 -39.66 48.62
CA THR A 225 72.96 -41.05 48.46
C THR A 225 74.20 -41.90 48.64
N ALA A 226 74.26 -42.67 49.73
CA ALA A 226 75.15 -43.82 49.85
C ALA A 226 74.51 -45.01 49.11
N PRO A 227 75.27 -45.81 48.35
CA PRO A 227 74.73 -46.92 47.60
C PRO A 227 74.69 -48.17 48.49
N VAL A 228 73.57 -48.91 48.47
CA VAL A 228 73.56 -50.33 48.85
C VAL A 228 72.74 -51.10 47.80
N PRO A 229 73.27 -52.21 47.26
CA PRO A 229 72.79 -52.84 46.03
C PRO A 229 71.87 -54.03 46.30
N LEU A 230 71.46 -54.69 45.20
CA LEU A 230 70.83 -56.01 45.10
C LEU A 230 69.34 -55.98 45.47
N SER A 231 68.40 -56.58 44.76
CA SER A 231 68.43 -57.63 43.74
C SER A 231 66.94 -57.92 43.46
N ILE A 232 66.47 -58.03 42.22
CA ILE A 232 66.08 -59.30 41.56
C ILE A 232 64.67 -59.14 40.92
N SER A 233 64.68 -59.29 39.59
CA SER A 233 63.79 -60.15 38.78
C SER A 233 62.34 -59.74 38.50
N GLY A 234 62.04 -59.71 37.19
CA GLY A 234 60.78 -60.22 36.63
C GLY A 234 59.85 -59.11 36.17
N ASP A 235 60.13 -58.36 35.10
CA ASP A 235 60.07 -58.72 33.67
C ASP A 235 58.61 -58.81 33.13
N PRO A 236 58.33 -58.29 31.92
CA PRO A 236 57.05 -57.69 31.55
C PRO A 236 56.20 -58.53 30.60
N ALA A 237 54.89 -58.27 30.60
CA ALA A 237 54.02 -58.26 29.43
C ALA A 237 52.75 -57.45 29.76
#